data_AF-A0A183HP26-F1
#
_entry.id   AF-A0A183HP26-F1
#
_cell.length_a   1.000
_cell.length_b   1.000
_cell.length_c   1.000
_cell.angle_alpha   90.00
_cell.angle_beta   90.00
_cell.angle_gamma   90.00
#
_symmetry.space_group_name_H-M   'P 1'
#
loop_
_entity.id
_entity.type
_entity.pdbx_description
1 polymer ?
#
loop_
_entity_poly.entity_id
_entity_poly.type
_entity_poly.pdbx_seq_one_letter_code
_entity_poly.pdbx_strand_id
1 'polypeptide(L)'
;MDDLPVLAVDSFRHMYLFPDMKSLTVPGKLRQFILDLNSGKLHREFHHGPDPTQAPSSPTTSEVVFEKEAKGTDKSQPPTSVFKQLKPSESRYSLLKRDEL
;
A
#
# COMPACT_ATOMS: atom_id res chain seq x y z
N MET A 1 8.24 18.46 -4.05
CA MET A 1 6.90 18.46 -4.73
C MET A 1 6.99 17.67 -6.04
N ASP A 2 8.09 16.96 -6.26
CA ASP A 2 8.53 16.53 -7.58
C ASP A 2 8.03 15.12 -7.95
N ASP A 3 7.48 14.39 -6.98
CA ASP A 3 6.97 13.03 -7.15
C ASP A 3 5.46 12.97 -7.47
N LEU A 4 4.74 14.08 -7.37
CA LEU A 4 3.31 14.11 -7.67
C LEU A 4 3.06 14.16 -9.19
N PRO A 5 2.03 13.47 -9.70
CA PRO A 5 0.96 12.79 -8.98
C PRO A 5 1.32 11.37 -8.52
N VAL A 6 0.67 10.90 -7.45
CA VAL A 6 0.79 9.52 -6.93
C VAL A 6 -0.58 8.91 -6.69
N LEU A 7 -0.70 7.59 -6.82
CA LEU A 7 -1.87 6.82 -6.43
C LEU A 7 -1.44 5.76 -5.43
N ALA A 8 -2.11 5.70 -4.29
CA ALA A 8 -1.88 4.70 -3.26
C ALA A 8 -3.22 4.19 -2.73
N VAL A 9 -3.24 2.97 -2.21
CA VAL A 9 -4.39 2.40 -1.51
C VAL A 9 -4.03 2.16 -0.06
N ASP A 10 -4.89 2.63 0.84
CA ASP A 10 -4.82 2.40 2.27
C ASP A 10 -5.88 1.37 2.67
N SER A 11 -5.44 0.23 3.17
CA SER A 11 -6.29 -0.89 3.63
C SER A 11 -6.79 -0.72 5.07
N PHE A 12 -6.51 0.42 5.72
CA PHE A 12 -6.60 0.65 7.16
C PHE A 12 -5.70 -0.23 8.04
N ARG A 13 -4.86 -1.07 7.42
CA ARG A 13 -3.79 -1.82 8.07
C ARG A 13 -2.44 -1.36 7.53
N HIS A 14 -2.27 -1.48 6.21
CA HIS A 14 -1.10 -1.05 5.46
C HIS A 14 -1.46 -0.17 4.26
N MET A 15 -0.48 0.57 3.77
CA MET A 15 -0.59 1.40 2.57
C MET A 15 0.31 0.86 1.45
N TYR A 16 -0.21 0.83 0.22
CA TYR A 16 0.49 0.35 -0.96
C TYR A 16 0.48 1.39 -2.07
N LEU A 17 1.63 1.66 -2.68
CA LEU A 17 1.78 2.60 -3.79
C LEU A 17 1.52 1.89 -5.13
N PHE A 18 0.81 2.56 -6.04
CA PHE A 18 0.69 2.12 -7.41
C PHE A 18 2.03 2.28 -8.14
N PRO A 19 2.58 1.23 -8.79
CA PRO A 19 3.99 1.23 -9.21
C PRO A 19 4.39 2.32 -10.20
N ASP A 20 3.54 2.61 -11.18
CA ASP A 20 3.81 3.62 -12.22
C ASP A 20 2.53 4.33 -12.62
N MET A 21 2.44 5.63 -12.32
CA MET A 21 1.29 6.46 -12.66
C MET A 21 1.02 6.56 -14.16
N LYS A 22 2.03 6.40 -15.02
CA LYS A 22 1.83 6.39 -16.48
C LYS A 22 1.01 5.19 -16.94
N SER A 23 1.05 4.09 -16.18
CA SER A 23 0.29 2.87 -16.47
C SER A 23 -1.18 2.93 -16.04
N LEU A 24 -1.61 4.01 -15.37
CA LEU A 24 -2.98 4.16 -14.88
C LEU A 24 -4.02 4.18 -16.01
N THR A 25 -3.64 4.72 -17.18
CA THR A 25 -4.51 4.80 -18.37
C THR A 25 -4.61 3.49 -19.13
N VAL A 26 -3.72 2.52 -18.85
CA VAL A 26 -3.74 1.21 -19.49
C VAL A 26 -4.92 0.40 -18.94
N PRO A 27 -5.86 -0.04 -19.80
CA PRO A 27 -7.02 -0.79 -19.36
C PRO A 27 -6.64 -2.01 -18.50
N GLY A 28 -7.30 -2.14 -17.36
CA GLY A 28 -7.11 -3.29 -16.46
C GLY A 28 -5.98 -3.14 -15.44
N LYS A 29 -5.02 -2.22 -15.58
CA LYS A 29 -3.92 -2.06 -14.60
C LYS A 29 -4.42 -1.64 -13.22
N LEU A 30 -5.30 -0.64 -13.16
CA LEU A 30 -5.91 -0.22 -11.88
C LEU A 30 -6.75 -1.35 -11.28
N ARG A 31 -7.54 -2.06 -12.11
CA ARG A 31 -8.34 -3.20 -11.65
C ARG A 31 -7.45 -4.30 -11.06
N GLN A 32 -6.34 -4.64 -11.73
CA GLN A 32 -5.40 -5.64 -11.26
C GLN A 32 -4.78 -5.24 -9.92
N PHE A 33 -4.43 -3.96 -9.74
CA PHE A 33 -3.89 -3.47 -8.47
C PHE A 33 -4.88 -3.66 -7.30
N ILE A 34 -6.17 -3.43 -7.52
CA ILE A 34 -7.21 -3.71 -6.51
C ILE A 34 -7.38 -5.22 -6.27
N LEU A 35 -7.31 -6.05 -7.31
CA LEU A 35 -7.35 -7.52 -7.14
C LEU A 35 -6.13 -8.05 -6.37
N ASP A 36 -4.95 -7.48 -6.61
CA ASP A 36 -3.70 -7.82 -5.92
C ASP A 36 -3.76 -7.42 -4.43
N LEU A 37 -4.43 -6.30 -4.11
CA LEU A 37 -4.71 -5.93 -2.72
C LEU A 37 -5.61 -6.97 -2.04
N ASN A 38 -6.75 -7.28 -2.64
CA ASN A 38 -7.76 -8.17 -2.04
C ASN A 38 -7.28 -9.62 -1.92
N SER A 39 -6.42 -10.06 -2.82
CA SER A 39 -5.79 -11.40 -2.75
C SER A 39 -4.64 -11.48 -1.76
N GLY A 40 -4.21 -10.35 -1.17
CA GLY A 40 -3.05 -10.27 -0.30
C GLY A 40 -1.70 -10.33 -1.04
N LYS A 41 -1.70 -10.33 -2.38
CA LYS A 41 -0.47 -10.35 -3.20
C LYS A 41 0.42 -9.16 -2.90
N LEU A 42 -0.13 -7.94 -2.76
CA LEU A 42 0.67 -6.75 -2.44
C LEU A 42 1.43 -6.91 -1.11
N HIS A 43 0.82 -7.57 -0.12
CA HIS A 43 1.50 -7.89 1.14
C HIS A 43 2.58 -8.95 0.95
N ARG A 44 2.27 -10.03 0.22
CA ARG A 44 3.23 -11.11 -0.08
C ARG A 44 4.46 -10.58 -0.81
N GLU A 45 4.27 -9.77 -1.85
CA GLU A 45 5.35 -9.24 -2.68
C GLU A 45 6.22 -8.23 -1.93
N PHE A 46 5.66 -7.50 -0.97
CA PHE A 46 6.46 -6.63 -0.11
C PHE A 46 7.47 -7.44 0.73
N HIS A 47 7.07 -8.62 1.20
CA HIS A 47 7.93 -9.50 2.01
C HIS A 47 8.87 -10.38 1.19
N HIS A 48 8.42 -10.90 0.04
CA HIS A 48 9.10 -11.96 -0.70
C HIS A 48 9.59 -11.54 -2.09
N GLY A 49 9.31 -10.30 -2.52
CA GLY A 49 9.53 -9.86 -3.88
C GLY A 49 8.47 -10.37 -4.87
N PRO A 50 8.59 -10.03 -6.16
CA PRO A 50 7.62 -10.38 -7.20
C PRO A 50 7.45 -11.91 -7.35
N ASP A 51 6.22 -12.36 -7.60
CA ASP A 51 5.95 -13.78 -7.81
C ASP A 51 6.71 -14.32 -9.05
N PRO A 52 7.37 -15.49 -8.98
CA PRO A 52 8.23 -16.03 -10.04
C PRO A 52 7.51 -16.37 -11.35
N THR A 53 6.17 -16.38 -11.36
CA THR A 53 5.36 -16.71 -12.54
C THR A 53 5.13 -15.50 -13.46
N GLN A 54 5.45 -14.28 -13.03
CA GLN A 54 5.36 -13.09 -13.88
C GLN A 54 6.75 -12.68 -14.37
N ALA A 55 7.03 -12.95 -15.65
CA ALA A 55 8.20 -12.42 -16.33
C ALA A 55 8.21 -10.87 -16.22
N PRO A 56 9.38 -10.24 -15.99
CA PRO A 56 9.46 -8.83 -15.63
C PRO A 56 9.11 -7.95 -16.84
N SER A 57 8.04 -7.15 -16.72
CA SER A 57 7.88 -5.97 -17.56
C SER A 57 8.48 -4.77 -16.82
N SER A 58 9.68 -4.38 -17.27
CA SER A 58 10.39 -3.11 -17.02
C SER A 58 11.13 -2.92 -15.67
N PRO A 59 12.16 -2.06 -15.63
CA PRO A 59 13.34 -2.24 -14.78
C PRO A 59 13.12 -1.73 -13.36
N THR A 60 13.68 -2.51 -12.44
CA THR A 60 14.14 -2.15 -11.10
C THR A 60 14.41 -0.65 -10.91
N THR A 61 13.63 -0.01 -10.04
CA THR A 61 14.14 1.03 -9.13
C THR A 61 13.74 0.61 -7.73
N SER A 62 14.45 -0.39 -7.24
CA SER A 62 14.38 -0.87 -5.86
C SER A 62 15.25 0.01 -4.97
N GLU A 63 15.03 1.32 -4.93
CA GLU A 63 15.70 2.21 -3.96
C GLU A 63 14.79 3.39 -3.62
N VAL A 64 13.88 3.20 -2.66
CA VAL A 64 13.52 4.29 -1.74
C VAL A 64 13.70 3.73 -0.33
N VAL A 65 14.94 3.83 0.14
CA VAL A 65 15.27 3.70 1.56
C VAL A 65 14.63 4.90 2.25
N PHE A 66 13.48 4.70 2.90
CA PHE A 66 12.90 5.68 3.79
C PHE A 66 13.64 5.64 5.14
N GLU A 67 14.73 6.39 5.24
CA GLU A 67 15.27 6.82 6.53
C GLU A 67 14.54 8.10 6.98
N LYS A 68 13.61 7.96 7.94
CA LYS A 68 13.65 8.67 9.23
C LYS A 68 12.38 8.47 10.07
N GLU A 69 12.63 8.02 11.31
CA GLU A 69 11.90 8.38 12.53
C GLU A 69 10.39 8.09 12.59
N ALA A 70 10.04 6.80 12.67
CA ALA A 70 8.91 6.37 13.47
C ALA A 70 9.30 5.17 14.33
N LYS A 71 9.20 5.39 15.63
CA LYS A 71 9.48 4.49 16.76
C LYS A 71 8.90 3.07 16.54
N GLY A 72 9.78 2.12 16.22
CA GLY A 72 9.68 0.70 16.53
C GLY A 72 8.47 -0.08 15.99
N THR A 73 8.52 -0.50 14.72
CA THR A 73 7.91 -1.75 14.25
C THR A 73 8.75 -2.29 13.10
N ASP A 74 8.97 -3.60 13.09
CA ASP A 74 9.84 -4.34 12.17
C ASP A 74 9.94 -3.78 10.74
N LYS A 75 11.17 -3.62 10.23
CA LYS A 75 11.46 -3.33 8.80
C LYS A 75 10.87 -4.38 7.84
N SER A 76 10.28 -5.45 8.36
CA SER A 76 9.63 -6.48 7.57
C SER A 76 8.24 -6.03 7.08
N GLN A 77 7.50 -5.21 7.83
CA GLN A 77 6.09 -4.94 7.54
C GLN A 77 5.90 -3.77 6.57
N PRO A 78 4.90 -3.81 5.67
CA PRO A 78 4.56 -2.66 4.84
C PRO A 78 4.18 -1.42 5.69
N PRO A 79 4.34 -0.19 5.14
CA PRO A 79 3.97 1.03 5.84
C PRO A 79 2.57 0.96 6.43
N THR A 80 2.42 1.34 7.70
CA THR A 80 1.12 1.29 8.36
C THR A 80 0.18 2.35 7.79
N SER A 81 -1.13 2.09 7.92
CA SER A 81 -2.17 3.03 7.46
C SER A 81 -2.06 4.40 8.13
N VAL A 82 -1.90 5.44 7.31
CA VAL A 82 -1.96 6.83 7.76
C VAL A 82 -3.42 7.26 7.94
N PHE A 83 -4.32 6.81 7.05
CA PHE A 83 -5.74 7.17 7.13
C PHE A 83 -6.43 6.57 8.34
N LYS A 84 -5.88 5.52 8.97
CA LYS A 84 -6.33 5.02 10.26
C LYS A 84 -6.30 6.09 11.35
N GLN A 85 -5.35 7.02 11.31
CA GLN A 85 -5.26 8.14 12.26
C GLN A 85 -6.36 9.18 12.05
N LEU A 86 -6.97 9.20 10.87
CA LEU A 86 -8.05 10.12 10.49
C LEU A 86 -9.45 9.52 10.70
N LYS A 87 -9.54 8.26 11.15
CA LYS A 87 -10.81 7.65 11.56
C LYS A 87 -11.41 8.40 12.75
N PRO A 88 -12.74 8.29 12.99
CA PRO A 88 -13.35 8.76 14.22
C PRO A 88 -12.55 8.30 15.44
N SER A 89 -12.07 9.27 16.22
CA SER A 89 -11.17 8.99 17.35
C SER A 89 -11.96 8.47 18.55
N GLU A 90 -11.44 7.45 19.21
CA GLU A 90 -11.98 6.90 20.46
C GLU A 90 -12.01 7.94 21.60
N SER A 91 -11.15 8.96 21.53
CA SER A 91 -11.13 10.04 22.52
C SER A 91 -12.36 10.96 22.44
N ARG A 92 -13.09 10.95 21.32
CA ARG A 92 -14.25 11.82 21.07
C ARG A 92 -15.56 11.08 20.88
N TYR A 93 -15.51 9.77 20.59
CA TYR A 93 -16.69 8.97 20.29
C TYR A 93 -16.66 7.64 21.03
N SER A 94 -17.80 7.23 21.58
CA SER A 94 -18.03 5.84 21.97
C SER A 94 -18.34 5.02 20.71
N LEU A 95 -17.29 4.43 20.12
CA LEU A 95 -17.44 3.63 18.91
C LEU A 95 -18.18 2.33 19.23
N LEU A 96 -19.36 2.14 18.62
CA LEU A 96 -20.05 0.86 18.65
C LEU A 96 -19.20 -0.13 17.85
N LYS A 97 -18.80 -1.24 18.45
CA LYS A 97 -18.09 -2.33 17.78
C LYS A 97 -19.00 -3.07 16.80
N ARG A 98 -19.50 -2.36 15.79
CA ARG A 98 -20.11 -2.98 14.61
C ARG A 98 -19.00 -3.12 13.59
N ASP A 99 -18.55 -4.36 13.44
CA ASP A 99 -17.71 -4.77 12.32
C ASP A 99 -18.58 -4.74 11.05
N GLU A 100 -18.83 -3.54 10.53
CA GLU A 100 -19.43 -3.36 9.21
C GLU A 100 -18.32 -3.00 8.23
N LEU A 101 -17.67 -4.04 7.71
CA LEU A 101 -16.79 -4.01 6.53
C LEU A 101 -16.89 -5.34 5.80
#